data_AF-Q0UY61-F1
#
_entry.id   AF-Q0UY61-F1
#
_cell.length_a   1.000
_cell.length_b   1.000
_cell.length_c   1.000
_cell.angle_alpha   90.00
_cell.angle_beta   90.00
_cell.angle_gamma   90.00
#
_symmetry.space_group_name_H-M   'P 1'
#
loop_
_entity.id
_entity.type
_entity.pdbx_description
1 polymer ?
#
loop_
_entity_poly.entity_id
_entity_poly.type
_entity_poly.pdbx_seq_one_letter_code
_entity_poly.pdbx_strand_id
1 'polypeptide(L)'
;MRYNGPMKWGPKINENILTVALFTSTGLICLTISTQDASIIEQASHDLDGRWDQVSGAVWEVDRNSTPRLHVSSILSTIQDPTAVLDSFPGTLVSAGCPSWRDQLENSASLFSAKNDLKGNVKMKVWGLAISPLGDFVATCHSVHPSDMIEYGSPADRRGTVAVTALQQYRQLREGFPAYNVNAEGVLLTLKKLVGNTVEDSNQMPAFVEEIADKLLQAYGPIENKGDSVDASISVDSGIKVAELLRYVKLISFFDPRTLRDRYVVLASQACNSGNNEDLQRMLIAYRLATNLQVLSDTLAETAFSTEIRDHHRQMIKLVQKLIEHEITPTQPAERRAPGAVEEQDGPISITTAQPLPTALMINLHAREAIVDACDFCSAPIPFVDLKTASSIQAPGITKYCGICSTPFFNEEFVAAQEMQKLPRVAKRQGKETEGNSSIGHDIAGPQSNGDNTYRADAEGGIPAEDTALPKDPEQNMGTGCHKEAGREGPEDVMVEEERRQLPVTFAKLLFLACDACIYCGGKFVG
;
A
#
# COMPACT_ATOMS: atom_id res chain seq x y z
N MET A 1 33.99 12.22 16.30
CA MET A 1 32.81 13.11 16.40
C MET A 1 31.76 12.40 17.23
N ARG A 2 31.21 13.02 18.28
CA ARG A 2 30.01 12.50 18.93
C ARG A 2 28.81 13.05 18.18
N TYR A 3 28.05 12.16 17.53
CA TYR A 3 26.86 12.57 16.80
C TYR A 3 25.75 12.93 17.81
N ASN A 4 25.13 14.09 17.61
CA ASN A 4 24.04 14.59 18.44
C ASN A 4 22.70 14.60 17.67
N GLY A 5 22.49 13.58 16.84
CA GLY A 5 21.31 13.46 16.00
C GLY A 5 21.43 12.43 14.87
N PRO A 6 20.38 12.28 14.06
CA PRO A 6 20.35 11.31 12.97
C PRO A 6 21.20 11.76 11.77
N MET A 7 22.04 10.88 11.24
CA MET A 7 22.69 11.10 9.93
C MET A 7 21.66 10.99 8.81
N LYS A 8 21.65 11.95 7.87
CA LYS A 8 20.67 11.98 6.78
C LYS A 8 21.30 12.26 5.42
N TRP A 9 21.15 11.32 4.50
CA TRP A 9 21.46 11.51 3.08
C TRP A 9 20.45 12.46 2.45
N GLY A 10 20.97 13.45 1.72
CA GLY A 10 20.19 14.35 0.89
C GLY A 10 19.75 13.70 -0.42
N PRO A 11 18.87 14.37 -1.17
CA PRO A 11 18.51 13.92 -2.51
C PRO A 11 19.74 13.84 -3.41
N LYS A 12 19.71 12.89 -4.34
CA LYS A 12 20.70 12.81 -5.41
C LYS A 12 20.38 13.89 -6.45
N ILE A 13 21.02 15.04 -6.34
CA ILE A 13 20.86 16.17 -7.27
C ILE A 13 21.62 15.91 -8.58
N ASN A 14 22.77 15.24 -8.50
CA ASN A 14 23.62 14.91 -9.64
C ASN A 14 24.16 13.48 -9.49
N GLU A 15 24.43 12.81 -10.62
CA GLU A 15 24.87 11.42 -10.64
C GLU A 15 26.17 11.15 -9.89
N ASN A 16 27.03 12.17 -9.84
CA ASN A 16 28.39 12.08 -9.33
C ASN A 16 28.56 12.55 -7.88
N ILE A 17 27.53 13.13 -7.25
CA ILE A 17 27.64 13.70 -5.90
C ILE A 17 26.50 13.25 -5.01
N LEU A 18 26.82 13.06 -3.73
CA LEU A 18 25.88 12.81 -2.64
C LEU A 18 26.06 13.87 -1.57
N THR A 19 24.96 14.28 -0.93
CA THR A 19 25.03 15.17 0.22
C THR A 19 24.66 14.39 1.48
N VAL A 20 25.37 14.60 2.59
CA VAL A 20 25.03 14.02 3.90
C VAL A 20 25.03 15.11 4.98
N ALA A 21 23.96 15.16 5.76
CA ALA A 21 23.83 15.99 6.95
C ALA A 21 24.27 15.21 8.19
N LEU A 22 25.18 15.80 8.96
CA LEU A 22 25.75 15.27 10.20
C LEU A 22 25.51 16.26 11.34
N PHE A 23 24.83 15.81 12.39
CA PHE A 23 24.56 16.63 13.57
C PHE A 23 25.58 16.35 14.66
N THR A 24 26.23 17.40 15.13
CA THR A 24 27.27 17.36 16.17
C THR A 24 26.81 18.17 17.39
N SER A 25 27.57 18.11 18.48
CA SER A 25 27.31 18.96 19.66
C SER A 25 27.51 20.46 19.40
N THR A 26 28.17 20.84 18.30
CA THR A 26 28.46 22.24 17.94
C THR A 26 27.62 22.74 16.77
N GLY A 27 26.68 21.94 16.27
CA GLY A 27 25.83 22.31 15.13
C GLY A 27 25.77 21.25 14.04
N LEU A 28 25.38 21.69 12.84
CA LEU A 28 25.22 20.87 11.65
C LEU A 28 26.44 20.98 10.74
N ILE A 29 26.86 19.85 10.19
CA ILE A 29 27.86 19.75 9.11
C ILE A 29 27.20 19.04 7.93
N CYS A 30 27.15 19.68 6.77
CA CYS A 30 26.75 19.06 5.51
C CYS A 30 28.00 18.77 4.67
N LEU A 31 28.16 17.52 4.25
CA LEU A 31 29.26 17.10 3.38
C LEU A 31 28.72 16.78 1.99
N THR A 32 29.38 17.30 0.96
CA THR A 32 29.18 16.89 -0.43
C THR A 32 30.28 15.89 -0.77
N ILE A 33 29.89 14.69 -1.18
CA ILE A 33 30.75 13.52 -1.34
C ILE A 33 30.67 13.04 -2.80
N SER A 34 31.81 12.72 -3.39
CA SER A 34 31.91 12.08 -4.71
C SER A 34 31.37 10.64 -4.67
N THR A 35 30.49 10.26 -5.60
CA THR A 35 30.01 8.87 -5.72
C THR A 35 31.07 7.92 -6.26
N GLN A 36 32.13 8.42 -6.87
CA GLN A 36 33.15 7.60 -7.54
C GLN A 36 34.20 7.05 -6.55
N ASP A 37 34.63 7.87 -5.60
CA ASP A 37 35.74 7.58 -4.69
C ASP A 37 35.44 7.92 -3.22
N ALA A 38 34.21 8.35 -2.90
CA ALA A 38 33.79 8.78 -1.57
C ALA A 38 34.62 9.95 -0.98
N SER A 39 35.33 10.71 -1.82
CA SER A 39 36.06 11.90 -1.39
C SER A 39 35.11 13.02 -0.99
N ILE A 40 35.46 13.79 0.04
CA ILE A 40 34.73 14.99 0.45
C ILE A 40 35.11 16.11 -0.51
N ILE A 41 34.15 16.52 -1.35
CA ILE A 41 34.30 17.60 -2.32
C ILE A 41 34.14 18.94 -1.62
N GLU A 42 33.12 19.05 -0.76
CA GLU A 42 32.74 20.29 -0.11
C GLU A 42 32.19 20.02 1.28
N GLN A 43 32.36 21.00 2.16
CA GLN A 43 31.83 20.99 3.52
C GLN A 43 31.19 22.35 3.83
N ALA A 44 29.95 22.31 4.33
CA ALA A 44 29.26 23.46 4.89
C ALA A 44 28.91 23.20 6.36
N SER A 45 28.93 24.24 7.19
CA SER A 45 28.57 24.14 8.61
C SER A 45 27.60 25.23 9.03
N HIS A 46 26.71 24.90 9.97
CA HIS A 46 25.73 25.83 10.52
C HIS A 46 25.61 25.66 12.04
N ASP A 47 25.65 26.77 12.77
CA ASP A 47 25.37 26.79 14.22
C ASP A 47 23.86 26.62 14.44
N LEU A 48 23.45 25.68 15.28
CA LEU A 48 22.02 25.42 15.54
C LEU A 48 21.51 26.29 16.68
N ASP A 49 21.76 27.60 16.58
CA ASP A 49 21.35 28.63 17.54
C ASP A 49 21.88 28.38 18.97
N GLY A 50 23.04 27.72 19.07
CA GLY A 50 23.62 27.33 20.36
C GLY A 50 22.76 26.33 21.16
N ARG A 51 21.90 25.52 20.53
CA ARG A 51 21.07 24.53 21.23
C ARG A 51 21.87 23.35 21.78
N TRP A 52 21.50 22.88 22.98
CA TRP A 52 22.27 21.86 23.72
C TRP A 52 21.64 20.47 23.67
N ASP A 53 20.38 20.40 23.26
CA ASP A 53 19.61 19.17 23.25
C ASP A 53 19.82 18.38 21.95
N GLN A 54 19.43 17.11 21.97
CA GLN A 54 19.62 16.20 20.85
C GLN A 54 18.72 16.59 19.68
N VAL A 55 19.26 16.59 18.47
CA VAL A 55 18.46 16.66 17.23
C VAL A 55 17.68 15.35 17.12
N SER A 56 16.36 15.45 17.22
CA SER A 56 15.45 14.30 17.24
C SER A 56 15.00 13.88 15.84
N GLY A 57 15.01 14.80 14.88
CA GLY A 57 14.51 14.56 13.53
C GLY A 57 15.20 15.44 12.50
N ALA A 58 15.39 14.88 11.31
CA ALA A 58 15.88 15.62 10.16
C ALA A 58 15.34 14.98 8.87
N VAL A 59 14.82 15.81 7.97
CA VAL A 59 14.28 15.38 6.66
C VAL A 59 14.62 16.40 5.58
N TRP A 60 14.89 15.90 4.37
CA TRP A 60 15.15 16.74 3.20
C TRP A 60 13.88 16.94 2.40
N GLU A 61 13.48 18.20 2.22
CA GLU A 61 12.50 18.60 1.22
C GLU A 61 13.20 18.79 -0.13
N VAL A 62 12.62 18.16 -1.15
CA VAL A 62 13.19 18.11 -2.50
C VAL A 62 12.13 18.61 -3.47
N ASP A 63 12.20 19.88 -3.79
CA ASP A 63 11.38 20.47 -4.83
C ASP A 63 12.14 20.51 -6.16
N ARG A 64 11.43 20.34 -7.28
CA ARG A 64 12.02 20.11 -8.62
C ARG A 64 12.84 21.30 -9.11
N ASN A 65 12.52 22.49 -8.65
CA ASN A 65 13.07 23.74 -9.18
C ASN A 65 13.80 24.59 -8.14
N SER A 66 13.89 24.12 -6.89
CA SER A 66 14.50 24.89 -5.80
C SER A 66 15.63 24.14 -5.12
N THR A 67 16.41 24.89 -4.35
CA THR A 67 17.49 24.33 -3.54
C THR A 67 16.92 23.40 -2.48
N PRO A 68 17.52 22.22 -2.26
CA PRO A 68 17.05 21.29 -1.23
C PRO A 68 17.02 21.98 0.13
N ARG A 69 15.95 21.75 0.88
CA ARG A 69 15.76 22.32 2.21
C ARG A 69 15.86 21.21 3.25
N LEU A 70 16.65 21.43 4.29
CA LEU A 70 16.79 20.50 5.41
C LEU A 70 15.91 20.99 6.56
N HIS A 71 14.85 20.25 6.87
CA HIS A 71 14.07 20.47 8.08
C HIS A 71 14.72 19.74 9.25
N VAL A 72 14.80 20.40 10.40
CA VAL A 72 15.45 19.91 11.60
C VAL A 72 14.53 20.12 12.80
N SER A 73 14.44 19.11 13.66
CA SER A 73 13.81 19.20 14.97
C SER A 73 14.78 18.79 16.07
N SER A 74 14.70 19.47 17.20
CA SER A 74 15.37 19.10 18.45
C SER A 74 14.35 18.63 19.49
N ILE A 75 14.78 17.78 20.41
CA ILE A 75 13.87 17.13 21.35
C ILE A 75 13.11 18.12 22.24
N LEU A 76 13.71 19.22 22.68
CA LEU A 76 13.11 20.26 23.53
C LEU A 76 13.04 21.62 22.86
N SER A 77 14.05 21.97 22.06
CA SER A 77 14.24 23.37 21.64
C SER A 77 13.58 23.73 20.30
N THR A 78 12.89 22.79 19.64
CA THR A 78 12.26 22.98 18.31
C THR A 78 11.39 24.23 18.20
N ILE A 79 10.60 24.56 19.23
CA ILE A 79 9.72 25.73 19.23
C ILE A 79 10.46 27.00 19.67
N GLN A 80 11.54 26.89 20.43
CA GLN A 80 12.22 28.04 21.03
C GLN A 80 13.27 28.64 20.10
N ASP A 81 14.00 27.78 19.39
CA ASP A 81 15.13 28.19 18.57
C ASP A 81 14.71 28.53 17.14
N PRO A 82 15.24 29.57 16.49
CA PRO A 82 14.76 30.01 15.19
C PRO A 82 15.05 29.02 14.05
N THR A 83 16.15 28.27 14.11
CA THR A 83 16.55 27.38 13.01
C THR A 83 15.76 26.07 13.03
N ALA A 84 14.73 25.99 12.18
CA ALA A 84 13.97 24.77 11.93
C ALA A 84 14.11 24.28 10.47
N VAL A 85 14.54 25.15 9.55
CA VAL A 85 14.76 24.85 8.13
C VAL A 85 16.02 25.54 7.65
N LEU A 86 16.80 24.82 6.85
CA LEU A 86 18.03 25.32 6.23
C LEU A 86 17.99 25.10 4.72
N ASP A 87 18.17 26.16 3.95
CA ASP A 87 18.45 26.09 2.52
C ASP A 87 19.90 25.64 2.30
N SER A 88 20.07 24.59 1.49
CA SER A 88 21.38 24.05 1.16
C SER A 88 21.88 24.61 -0.16
N PHE A 89 22.86 25.50 -0.08
CA PHE A 89 23.63 26.00 -1.21
C PHE A 89 25.02 25.34 -1.24
N PRO A 90 25.72 25.31 -2.38
CA PRO A 90 27.12 24.91 -2.42
C PRO A 90 27.93 25.72 -1.38
N GLY A 91 28.46 25.00 -0.39
CA GLY A 91 29.37 25.51 0.63
C GLY A 91 28.72 26.35 1.73
N THR A 92 27.40 26.59 1.68
CA THR A 92 26.71 27.46 2.62
C THR A 92 25.34 26.91 3.01
N LEU A 93 24.99 27.06 4.29
CA LEU A 93 23.68 26.72 4.85
C LEU A 93 23.01 27.98 5.40
N VAL A 94 21.82 28.31 4.92
CA VAL A 94 21.10 29.54 5.28
C VAL A 94 19.76 29.20 5.92
N SER A 95 19.42 29.84 7.04
CA SER A 95 18.13 29.61 7.71
C SER A 95 16.96 30.13 6.86
N ALA A 96 15.98 29.27 6.57
CA ALA A 96 14.89 29.52 5.63
C ALA A 96 13.57 29.99 6.29
N GLY A 97 13.63 30.35 7.58
CA GLY A 97 12.48 30.82 8.35
C GLY A 97 11.69 29.71 9.05
N CYS A 98 10.47 30.04 9.49
CA CYS A 98 9.60 29.13 10.24
C CYS A 98 8.75 28.26 9.29
N PRO A 99 8.84 26.92 9.36
CA PRO A 99 8.02 26.05 8.54
C PRO A 99 6.62 25.90 9.11
N SER A 100 5.65 25.64 8.23
CA SER A 100 4.23 25.42 8.59
C SER A 100 4.01 24.35 9.66
N TRP A 101 4.83 23.28 9.66
CA TRP A 101 4.72 22.21 10.66
C TRP A 101 5.09 22.69 12.06
N ARG A 102 6.00 23.68 12.18
CA ARG A 102 6.36 24.27 13.47
C ARG A 102 5.22 25.13 14.00
N ASP A 103 4.57 25.92 13.14
CA ASP A 103 3.38 26.68 13.53
C ASP A 103 2.28 25.73 14.07
N GLN A 104 2.13 24.55 13.49
CA GLN A 104 1.20 23.53 13.99
C GLN A 104 1.58 23.01 15.38
N LEU A 105 2.88 22.84 15.66
CA LEU A 105 3.38 22.49 16.99
C LEU A 105 3.09 23.60 18.00
N GLU A 106 3.38 24.85 17.65
CA GLU A 106 3.10 26.02 18.49
C GLU A 106 1.60 26.11 18.83
N ASN A 107 0.73 25.96 17.83
CA ASN A 107 -0.71 25.90 18.02
C ASN A 107 -1.15 24.75 18.95
N SER A 108 -0.52 23.58 18.82
CA SER A 108 -0.77 22.44 19.71
C SER A 108 -0.36 22.73 21.16
N ALA A 109 0.77 23.43 21.38
CA ALA A 109 1.18 23.85 22.72
C ALA A 109 0.24 24.90 23.31
N SER A 110 -0.16 25.90 22.54
CA SER A 110 -1.11 26.94 22.95
C SER A 110 -2.47 26.34 23.30
N LEU A 111 -3.00 25.43 22.48
CA LEU A 111 -4.26 24.74 22.75
C LEU A 111 -4.18 23.91 24.03
N PHE A 112 -3.08 23.18 24.23
CA PHE A 112 -2.86 22.42 25.46
C PHE A 112 -2.77 23.32 26.69
N SER A 113 -2.07 24.46 26.58
CA SER A 113 -1.99 25.45 27.66
C SER A 113 -3.37 25.99 28.03
N ALA A 114 -4.17 26.37 27.04
CA ALA A 114 -5.50 26.94 27.27
C ALA A 114 -6.45 25.90 27.88
N LYS A 115 -6.40 24.65 27.39
CA LYS A 115 -7.23 23.55 27.88
C LYS A 115 -6.97 23.19 29.34
N ASN A 116 -5.75 23.40 29.83
CA ASN A 116 -5.31 23.02 31.17
C ASN A 116 -5.01 24.22 32.10
N ASP A 117 -5.37 25.45 31.70
CA ASP A 117 -5.10 26.69 32.44
C ASP A 117 -3.62 26.89 32.87
N LEU A 118 -2.69 26.50 31.98
CA LEU A 118 -1.26 26.55 32.27
C LEU A 118 -0.62 27.93 32.03
N LYS A 119 -1.38 28.92 31.52
CA LYS A 119 -0.90 30.30 31.27
C LYS A 119 0.41 30.39 30.46
N GLY A 120 0.62 29.47 29.53
CA GLY A 120 1.82 29.36 28.69
C GLY A 120 2.89 28.43 29.25
N ASN A 121 2.72 27.88 30.47
CA ASN A 121 3.66 26.95 31.10
C ASN A 121 3.55 25.55 30.48
N VAL A 122 3.99 25.45 29.23
CA VAL A 122 3.95 24.24 28.43
C VAL A 122 5.35 23.93 27.92
N LYS A 123 5.73 22.66 27.99
CA LYS A 123 6.91 22.10 27.38
C LYS A 123 6.50 21.10 26.31
N MET A 124 6.95 21.34 25.08
CA MET A 124 6.81 20.37 24.01
C MET A 124 8.05 19.50 23.89
N LYS A 125 7.85 18.22 23.59
CA LYS A 125 8.91 17.33 23.14
C LYS A 125 8.64 16.89 21.71
N VAL A 126 9.61 17.04 20.82
CA VAL A 126 9.52 16.55 19.44
C VAL A 126 10.40 15.31 19.30
N TRP A 127 9.78 14.17 19.07
CA TRP A 127 10.43 12.86 19.04
C TRP A 127 11.06 12.53 17.69
N GLY A 128 10.59 13.16 16.61
CA GLY A 128 11.20 13.02 15.30
C GLY A 128 10.36 13.57 14.16
N LEU A 129 10.96 13.54 12.97
CA LEU A 129 10.39 13.96 11.70
C LEU A 129 10.44 12.80 10.69
N ALA A 130 9.40 12.67 9.89
CA ALA A 130 9.38 11.79 8.72
C ALA A 130 8.78 12.55 7.53
N ILE A 131 9.31 12.34 6.33
CA ILE A 131 8.76 12.91 5.11
C ILE A 131 7.92 11.85 4.39
N SER A 132 6.84 12.26 3.74
CA SER A 132 6.05 11.37 2.89
C SER A 132 6.92 10.83 1.73
N PRO A 133 6.57 9.66 1.15
CA PRO A 133 7.27 9.14 -0.03
C PRO A 133 7.28 10.09 -1.23
N LEU A 134 6.28 10.98 -1.30
CA LEU A 134 6.14 12.01 -2.34
C LEU A 134 6.87 13.31 -2.00
N GLY A 135 7.44 13.46 -0.79
CA GLY A 135 8.15 14.69 -0.42
C GLY A 135 7.23 15.91 -0.19
N ASP A 136 5.92 15.71 -0.17
CA ASP A 136 4.88 16.75 -0.10
C ASP A 136 4.35 17.01 1.31
N PHE A 137 4.54 16.07 2.23
CA PHE A 137 4.15 16.19 3.63
C PHE A 137 5.30 15.86 4.57
N VAL A 138 5.28 16.51 5.72
CA VAL A 138 6.10 16.12 6.87
C VAL A 138 5.20 15.68 8.02
N ALA A 139 5.53 14.53 8.58
CA ALA A 139 4.96 14.01 9.81
C ALA A 139 5.88 14.38 10.99
N THR A 140 5.32 15.06 11.97
CA THR A 140 6.01 15.42 13.23
C THR A 140 5.41 14.60 14.36
N CYS A 141 6.24 13.87 15.11
CA CYS A 141 5.81 13.16 16.31
C CYS A 141 6.17 14.00 17.54
N HIS A 142 5.18 14.40 18.34
CA HIS A 142 5.40 15.25 19.51
C HIS A 142 4.53 14.88 20.71
N SER A 143 4.93 15.32 21.89
CA SER A 143 4.13 15.28 23.11
C SER A 143 4.19 16.63 23.83
N VAL A 144 3.15 16.95 24.59
CA VAL A 144 2.97 18.25 25.22
C VAL A 144 2.72 18.05 26.71
N HIS A 145 3.45 18.79 27.55
CA HIS A 145 3.50 18.59 28.99
C HIS A 145 3.44 19.94 29.71
N PRO A 146 2.91 20.02 30.94
CA PRO A 146 3.12 21.17 31.81
C PRO A 146 4.62 21.40 32.05
N SER A 147 5.07 22.65 32.09
CA SER A 147 6.48 22.98 32.38
C SER A 147 6.75 23.31 33.85
N ASP A 148 5.71 23.71 34.59
CA ASP A 148 5.76 24.18 35.98
C ASP A 148 5.35 23.13 37.02
N MET A 149 5.00 21.92 36.58
CA MET A 149 4.59 20.82 37.45
C MET A 149 5.19 19.49 36.97
N ILE A 150 5.46 18.58 37.91
CA ILE A 150 5.86 17.21 37.60
C ILE A 150 4.64 16.46 37.06
N GLU A 151 4.75 15.96 35.84
CA GLU A 151 3.76 15.03 35.29
C GLU A 151 3.97 13.64 35.89
N TYR A 152 3.10 13.26 36.82
CA TYR A 152 2.97 11.89 37.30
C TYR A 152 1.99 11.15 36.39
N GLY A 153 2.46 10.09 35.74
CA GLY A 153 1.62 9.25 34.90
C GLY A 153 2.25 7.88 34.72
N SER A 154 1.42 6.84 34.63
CA SER A 154 1.93 5.53 34.28
C SER A 154 2.50 5.57 32.86
N PRO A 155 3.53 4.76 32.52
CA PRO A 155 4.03 4.70 31.15
C PRO A 155 2.94 4.41 30.11
N ALA A 156 1.88 3.69 30.51
CA ALA A 156 0.73 3.37 29.65
C ALA A 156 -0.16 4.59 29.34
N ASP A 157 -0.13 5.63 30.18
CA ASP A 157 -0.92 6.85 29.97
C ASP A 157 -0.23 7.86 29.05
N ARG A 158 1.04 7.63 28.71
CA ARG A 158 1.81 8.54 27.86
C ARG A 158 1.29 8.49 26.43
N ARG A 159 0.95 9.66 25.88
CA ARG A 159 0.45 9.80 24.50
C ARG A 159 1.39 10.70 23.69
N GLY A 160 1.57 10.31 22.44
CA GLY A 160 2.19 11.14 21.41
C GLY A 160 1.17 11.49 20.33
N THR A 161 1.33 12.65 19.73
CA THR A 161 0.55 13.10 18.59
C THR A 161 1.43 13.06 17.34
N VAL A 162 0.91 12.50 16.25
CA VAL A 162 1.52 12.63 14.92
C VAL A 162 0.73 13.67 14.14
N ALA A 163 1.35 14.83 13.93
CA ALA A 163 0.81 15.86 13.06
C ALA A 163 1.41 15.71 11.66
N VAL A 164 0.57 15.83 10.62
CA VAL A 164 0.99 15.75 9.22
C VAL A 164 0.68 17.07 8.55
N THR A 165 1.70 17.77 8.08
CA THR A 165 1.62 19.11 7.51
C THR A 165 2.12 19.09 6.07
N ALA A 166 1.45 19.84 5.19
CA ALA A 166 1.92 20.03 3.82
C ALA A 166 3.17 20.93 3.81
N LEU A 167 4.18 20.52 3.06
CA LEU A 167 5.41 21.30 2.83
C LEU A 167 5.20 22.40 1.78
N GLN A 168 4.24 22.19 0.88
CA GLN A 168 3.86 23.12 -0.17
C GLN A 168 2.37 23.46 -0.10
N GLN A 169 1.97 24.53 -0.79
CA GLN A 169 0.55 24.85 -0.92
C GLN A 169 -0.16 23.76 -1.72
N TYR A 170 -1.37 23.36 -1.33
CA TYR A 170 -2.13 22.32 -2.04
C TYR A 170 -2.36 22.64 -3.52
N ARG A 171 -2.39 23.92 -3.90
CA ARG A 171 -2.46 24.34 -5.30
C ARG A 171 -1.21 23.93 -6.09
N GLN A 172 -0.02 24.08 -5.51
CA GLN A 172 1.25 23.68 -6.11
C GLN A 172 1.35 22.15 -6.19
N LEU A 173 0.94 21.44 -5.13
CA LEU A 173 0.89 19.97 -5.14
C LEU A 173 -0.04 19.42 -6.23
N ARG A 174 -1.14 20.13 -6.52
CA ARG A 174 -2.05 19.76 -7.60
C ARG A 174 -1.43 19.97 -8.97
N GLU A 175 -0.45 20.86 -9.15
CA GLU A 175 0.15 21.15 -10.47
C GLU A 175 0.95 19.97 -11.03
N GLY A 176 1.54 19.12 -10.18
CA GLY A 176 2.21 17.92 -10.64
C GLY A 176 2.70 17.00 -9.53
N PHE A 177 2.86 15.72 -9.88
CA PHE A 177 3.45 14.73 -8.99
C PHE A 177 4.95 14.58 -9.26
N PRO A 178 5.78 14.37 -8.23
CA PRO A 178 7.21 14.18 -8.38
C PRO A 178 7.53 12.86 -9.10
N ALA A 179 8.68 12.77 -9.75
CA ALA A 179 9.07 11.58 -10.52
C ALA A 179 9.94 10.66 -9.64
N TYR A 180 9.41 10.30 -8.46
CA TYR A 180 10.08 9.41 -7.53
C TYR A 180 9.45 8.02 -7.56
N ASN A 181 10.16 7.04 -7.02
CA ASN A 181 9.60 5.71 -6.77
C ASN A 181 8.58 5.80 -5.64
N VAL A 182 7.30 5.84 -6.01
CA VAL A 182 6.19 5.99 -5.07
C VAL A 182 5.31 4.74 -5.10
N ASN A 183 4.67 4.48 -3.98
CA ASN A 183 3.66 3.43 -3.87
C ASN A 183 2.24 4.02 -4.00
N ALA A 184 1.27 3.16 -4.29
CA ALA A 184 -0.12 3.56 -4.42
C ALA A 184 -0.68 4.14 -3.10
N GLU A 185 -0.23 3.67 -1.94
CA GLU A 185 -0.68 4.21 -0.65
C GLU A 185 -0.19 5.65 -0.41
N GLY A 186 1.05 5.95 -0.81
CA GLY A 186 1.60 7.31 -0.75
C GLY A 186 0.81 8.26 -1.65
N VAL A 187 0.57 7.85 -2.89
CA VAL A 187 -0.28 8.62 -3.82
C VAL A 187 -1.68 8.80 -3.24
N LEU A 188 -2.31 7.75 -2.74
CA LEU A 188 -3.65 7.82 -2.14
C LEU A 188 -3.72 8.82 -0.99
N LEU A 189 -2.73 8.84 -0.10
CA LEU A 189 -2.66 9.81 1.00
C LEU A 189 -2.65 11.25 0.47
N THR A 190 -1.80 11.54 -0.50
CA THR A 190 -1.71 12.86 -1.14
C THR A 190 -3.02 13.24 -1.81
N LEU A 191 -3.63 12.33 -2.56
CA LEU A 191 -4.92 12.58 -3.20
C LEU A 191 -6.01 12.89 -2.19
N LYS A 192 -6.12 12.12 -1.10
CA LYS A 192 -7.10 12.39 -0.02
C LYS A 192 -6.91 13.78 0.58
N LYS A 193 -5.66 14.20 0.78
CA LYS A 193 -5.33 15.54 1.27
C LYS A 193 -5.64 16.62 0.24
N LEU A 194 -5.35 16.41 -1.04
CA LEU A 194 -5.70 17.34 -2.11
C LEU A 194 -7.21 17.52 -2.23
N VAL A 195 -7.99 16.43 -2.24
CA VAL A 195 -9.45 16.47 -2.31
C VAL A 195 -10.01 17.31 -1.16
N GLY A 196 -9.63 16.99 0.08
CA GLY A 196 -10.16 17.68 1.26
C GLY A 196 -9.76 19.16 1.39
N ASN A 197 -8.79 19.64 0.61
CA ASN A 197 -8.33 21.03 0.65
C ASN A 197 -8.54 21.81 -0.65
N THR A 198 -8.95 21.16 -1.75
CA THR A 198 -9.09 21.83 -3.06
C THR A 198 -10.42 21.62 -3.76
N VAL A 199 -11.25 20.67 -3.29
CA VAL A 199 -12.54 20.37 -3.89
C VAL A 199 -13.64 20.60 -2.86
N GLU A 200 -14.39 21.68 -3.04
CA GLU A 200 -15.47 22.08 -2.11
C GLU A 200 -16.82 21.43 -2.48
N ASP A 201 -17.08 21.23 -3.77
CA ASP A 201 -18.34 20.67 -4.28
C ASP A 201 -18.15 19.23 -4.80
N SER A 202 -19.01 18.32 -4.34
CA SER A 202 -19.07 16.93 -4.80
C SER A 202 -19.27 16.81 -6.32
N ASN A 203 -19.90 17.79 -6.97
CA ASN A 203 -20.09 17.79 -8.43
C ASN A 203 -18.77 17.95 -9.20
N GLN A 204 -17.71 18.46 -8.57
CA GLN A 204 -16.40 18.62 -9.19
C GLN A 204 -15.53 17.35 -9.11
N MET A 205 -15.95 16.34 -8.32
CA MET A 205 -15.17 15.12 -8.11
C MET A 205 -14.86 14.35 -9.39
N PRO A 206 -15.78 14.15 -10.34
CA PRO A 206 -15.47 13.43 -11.59
C PRO A 206 -14.41 14.16 -12.42
N ALA A 207 -14.51 15.49 -12.53
CA ALA A 207 -13.52 16.29 -13.26
C ALA A 207 -12.15 16.26 -12.57
N PHE A 208 -12.13 16.30 -11.23
CA PHE A 208 -10.91 16.13 -10.44
C PHE A 208 -10.27 14.75 -10.66
N VAL A 209 -11.05 13.67 -10.67
CA VAL A 209 -10.56 12.31 -10.90
C VAL A 209 -9.85 12.19 -12.26
N GLU A 210 -10.47 12.69 -13.33
CA GLU A 210 -9.86 12.69 -14.68
C GLU A 210 -8.58 13.52 -14.72
N GLU A 211 -8.60 14.76 -14.19
CA GLU A 211 -7.42 15.63 -14.14
C GLU A 211 -6.24 14.96 -13.41
N ILE A 212 -6.52 14.36 -12.24
CA ILE A 212 -5.49 13.68 -11.45
C ILE A 212 -5.00 12.42 -12.15
N ALA A 213 -5.88 11.64 -12.78
CA ALA A 213 -5.47 10.45 -13.52
C ALA A 213 -4.51 10.80 -14.66
N ASP A 214 -4.78 11.89 -15.39
CA ASP A 214 -3.89 12.39 -16.45
C ASP A 214 -2.54 12.87 -15.89
N LYS A 215 -2.54 13.56 -14.75
CA LYS A 215 -1.30 14.00 -14.07
C LYS A 215 -0.47 12.84 -13.53
N LEU A 216 -1.11 11.80 -13.01
CA LEU A 216 -0.44 10.57 -12.59
C LEU A 216 0.12 9.81 -13.79
N LEU A 217 -0.61 9.77 -14.92
CA LEU A 217 -0.11 9.20 -16.16
C LEU A 217 1.07 9.99 -16.73
N GLN A 218 1.07 11.32 -16.60
CA GLN A 218 2.21 12.14 -16.99
C GLN A 218 3.44 11.91 -16.10
N ALA A 219 3.25 11.75 -14.78
CA ALA A 219 4.36 11.60 -13.83
C ALA A 219 4.91 10.17 -13.77
N TYR A 220 4.05 9.17 -13.91
CA TYR A 220 4.34 7.75 -13.67
C TYR A 220 3.90 6.85 -14.84
N GLY A 221 3.70 7.44 -16.02
CA GLY A 221 3.46 6.70 -17.25
C GLY A 221 4.68 5.87 -17.68
N PRO A 222 4.52 5.01 -18.70
CA PRO A 222 5.64 4.27 -19.23
C PRO A 222 6.66 5.25 -19.81
N ILE A 223 7.92 5.13 -19.38
CA ILE A 223 9.01 5.94 -19.91
C ILE A 223 9.18 5.54 -21.38
N GLU A 224 8.95 6.47 -22.30
CA GLU A 224 9.26 6.29 -23.71
C GLU A 224 10.77 6.12 -23.86
N ASN A 225 11.25 4.88 -23.73
CA ASN A 225 12.62 4.54 -24.04
C ASN A 225 12.79 4.67 -25.55
N LYS A 226 13.21 5.86 -26.00
CA LYS A 226 13.42 6.22 -27.42
C LYS A 226 14.45 5.34 -28.16
N GLY A 227 15.05 4.34 -27.52
CA GLY A 227 16.12 3.51 -28.09
C GLY A 227 15.79 2.03 -28.30
N ASP A 228 14.85 1.47 -27.52
CA ASP A 228 14.62 0.01 -27.53
C ASP A 228 13.19 -0.27 -27.96
N SER A 229 12.96 -0.24 -29.28
CA SER A 229 11.86 -0.99 -29.88
C SER A 229 12.15 -2.46 -29.61
N VAL A 230 11.75 -2.94 -28.44
CA VAL A 230 11.75 -4.37 -28.13
C VAL A 230 10.77 -4.98 -29.12
N ASP A 231 11.28 -5.49 -30.23
CA ASP A 231 10.51 -6.30 -31.18
C ASP A 231 9.90 -7.44 -30.37
N ALA A 232 8.62 -7.27 -30.02
CA ALA A 232 7.91 -8.05 -29.01
C ALA A 232 7.59 -9.49 -29.45
N SER A 233 8.25 -10.00 -30.48
CA SER A 233 8.24 -11.41 -30.81
C SER A 233 9.23 -12.15 -29.91
N ILE A 234 8.96 -12.21 -28.61
CA ILE A 234 9.64 -13.16 -27.74
C ILE A 234 9.14 -14.55 -28.14
N SER A 235 9.90 -15.24 -29.00
CA SER A 235 9.70 -16.67 -29.25
C SER A 235 9.95 -17.38 -27.92
N VAL A 236 8.88 -17.92 -27.33
CA VAL A 236 8.94 -18.65 -26.05
C VAL A 236 9.57 -20.03 -26.30
N ASP A 237 10.88 -20.04 -26.52
CA ASP A 237 11.66 -21.27 -26.47
C ASP A 237 11.79 -21.73 -25.00
N SER A 238 11.94 -23.03 -24.81
CA SER A 238 11.98 -23.74 -23.51
C SER A 238 13.10 -23.31 -22.54
N GLY A 239 13.90 -22.30 -22.90
CA GLY A 239 14.98 -21.74 -22.09
C GLY A 239 14.71 -20.35 -21.47
N ILE A 240 13.54 -19.74 -21.68
CA ILE A 240 13.27 -18.40 -21.13
C ILE A 240 13.22 -18.44 -19.60
N LYS A 241 13.98 -17.56 -18.96
CA LYS A 241 13.98 -17.41 -17.51
C LYS A 241 12.66 -16.81 -17.05
N VAL A 242 12.10 -17.30 -15.93
CA VAL A 242 10.88 -16.77 -15.31
C VAL A 242 10.88 -15.25 -15.19
N ALA A 243 12.03 -14.67 -14.82
CA ALA A 243 12.19 -13.23 -14.66
C ALA A 243 11.96 -12.44 -15.97
N GLU A 244 12.38 -12.98 -17.11
CA GLU A 244 12.19 -12.35 -18.42
C GLU A 244 10.73 -12.39 -18.84
N LEU A 245 10.08 -13.55 -18.63
CA LEU A 245 8.65 -13.72 -18.90
C LEU A 245 7.80 -12.84 -17.98
N LEU A 246 8.16 -12.74 -16.71
CA LEU A 246 7.52 -11.87 -15.72
C LEU A 246 7.66 -10.39 -16.13
N ARG A 247 8.87 -9.97 -16.52
CA ARG A 247 9.11 -8.61 -17.02
C ARG A 247 8.26 -8.32 -18.25
N TYR A 248 8.18 -9.26 -19.18
CA TYR A 248 7.36 -9.14 -20.39
C TYR A 248 5.87 -9.00 -20.06
N VAL A 249 5.31 -9.89 -19.22
CA VAL A 249 3.90 -9.83 -18.78
C VAL A 249 3.60 -8.52 -18.08
N LYS A 250 4.50 -8.06 -17.19
CA LYS A 250 4.36 -6.77 -16.51
C LYS A 250 4.32 -5.62 -17.52
N LEU A 251 5.25 -5.60 -18.48
CA LEU A 251 5.35 -4.57 -19.51
C LEU A 251 4.08 -4.47 -20.36
N ILE A 252 3.61 -5.59 -20.92
CA ILE A 252 2.47 -5.56 -21.85
C ILE A 252 1.14 -5.34 -21.13
N SER A 253 0.99 -5.81 -19.90
CA SER A 253 -0.30 -5.78 -19.18
C SER A 253 -0.42 -4.59 -18.24
N PHE A 254 0.58 -4.36 -17.39
CA PHE A 254 0.50 -3.40 -16.30
C PHE A 254 1.02 -2.02 -16.69
N PHE A 255 1.91 -1.95 -17.67
CA PHE A 255 2.47 -0.70 -18.20
C PHE A 255 1.85 -0.27 -19.54
N ASP A 256 0.80 -0.95 -20.02
CA ASP A 256 -0.04 -0.42 -21.11
C ASP A 256 -0.64 0.94 -20.65
N PRO A 257 -0.49 2.03 -21.43
CA PRO A 257 -0.96 3.35 -21.03
C PRO A 257 -2.45 3.41 -20.68
N ARG A 258 -3.30 2.60 -21.33
CA ARG A 258 -4.74 2.55 -21.05
C ARG A 258 -5.00 1.81 -19.75
N THR A 259 -4.29 0.71 -19.50
CA THR A 259 -4.31 0.05 -18.19
C THR A 259 -3.87 0.98 -17.08
N LEU A 260 -2.77 1.71 -17.25
CA LEU A 260 -2.30 2.67 -16.23
C LEU A 260 -3.32 3.78 -15.98
N ARG A 261 -3.89 4.36 -17.05
CA ARG A 261 -4.93 5.39 -16.91
C ARG A 261 -6.12 4.88 -16.10
N ASP A 262 -6.66 3.72 -16.46
CA ASP A 262 -7.80 3.12 -15.74
C ASP A 262 -7.46 2.82 -14.27
N ARG A 263 -6.21 2.39 -13.99
CA ARG A 263 -5.73 2.19 -12.61
C ARG A 263 -5.65 3.50 -11.82
N TYR A 264 -5.22 4.59 -12.45
CA TYR A 264 -5.17 5.90 -11.81
C TYR A 264 -6.57 6.49 -11.59
N VAL A 265 -7.52 6.24 -12.50
CA VAL A 265 -8.93 6.59 -12.28
C VAL A 265 -9.51 5.85 -11.07
N VAL A 266 -9.25 4.54 -10.96
CA VAL A 266 -9.63 3.74 -9.79
C VAL A 266 -8.99 4.33 -8.52
N LEU A 267 -7.67 4.54 -8.52
CA LEU A 267 -6.97 5.07 -7.34
C LEU A 267 -7.47 6.45 -6.90
N ALA A 268 -7.70 7.36 -7.85
CA ALA A 268 -8.22 8.70 -7.57
C ALA A 268 -9.68 8.67 -7.09
N SER A 269 -10.51 7.81 -7.67
CA SER A 269 -11.90 7.60 -7.24
C SER A 269 -11.98 7.08 -5.80
N GLN A 270 -11.08 6.16 -5.42
CA GLN A 270 -10.93 5.70 -4.03
C GLN A 270 -10.50 6.84 -3.08
N ALA A 271 -9.72 7.82 -3.55
CA ALA A 271 -9.35 8.99 -2.75
C ALA A 271 -10.55 9.92 -2.52
N CYS A 272 -11.43 10.06 -3.52
CA CYS A 272 -12.61 10.92 -3.48
C CYS A 272 -13.79 10.31 -2.69
N ASN A 273 -13.72 9.03 -2.28
CA ASN A 273 -14.85 8.27 -1.73
C ASN A 273 -16.12 8.41 -2.59
N SER A 274 -15.99 8.50 -3.92
CA SER A 274 -17.06 8.98 -4.78
C SER A 274 -18.29 8.07 -4.82
N GLY A 275 -18.23 6.86 -4.26
CA GLY A 275 -19.29 5.84 -4.38
C GLY A 275 -19.55 5.37 -5.82
N ASN A 276 -18.97 6.07 -6.80
CA ASN A 276 -19.05 5.79 -8.21
C ASN A 276 -18.58 4.37 -8.49
N ASN A 277 -19.34 3.72 -9.37
CA ASN A 277 -19.03 2.40 -9.78
C ASN A 277 -17.83 2.41 -10.75
N GLU A 278 -16.66 2.02 -10.26
CA GLU A 278 -15.42 1.83 -11.03
C GLU A 278 -15.41 0.51 -11.83
N ASP A 279 -16.55 -0.21 -11.91
CA ASP A 279 -16.64 -1.51 -12.55
C ASP A 279 -16.20 -1.48 -14.01
N LEU A 280 -16.44 -0.38 -14.73
CA LEU A 280 -15.98 -0.25 -16.11
C LEU A 280 -14.45 -0.28 -16.20
N GLN A 281 -13.76 0.56 -15.43
CA GLN A 281 -12.30 0.62 -15.41
C GLN A 281 -11.71 -0.72 -14.98
N ARG A 282 -12.30 -1.35 -13.94
CA ARG A 282 -11.88 -2.68 -13.48
C ARG A 282 -12.08 -3.75 -14.55
N MET A 283 -13.23 -3.75 -15.22
CA MET A 283 -13.52 -4.69 -16.32
C MET A 283 -12.54 -4.50 -17.48
N LEU A 284 -12.23 -3.26 -17.86
CA LEU A 284 -11.26 -2.95 -18.93
C LEU A 284 -9.84 -3.40 -18.56
N ILE A 285 -9.42 -3.22 -17.31
CA ILE A 285 -8.13 -3.72 -16.79
C ILE A 285 -8.08 -5.25 -16.88
N ALA A 286 -9.11 -5.94 -16.38
CA ALA A 286 -9.20 -7.39 -16.42
C ALA A 286 -9.23 -7.92 -17.87
N TYR A 287 -9.99 -7.28 -18.75
CA TYR A 287 -10.08 -7.62 -20.17
C TYR A 287 -8.72 -7.50 -20.88
N ARG A 288 -7.99 -6.40 -20.67
CA ARG A 288 -6.65 -6.21 -21.28
C ARG A 288 -5.64 -7.22 -20.72
N LEU A 289 -5.64 -7.45 -19.41
CA LEU A 289 -4.80 -8.47 -18.78
C LEU A 289 -5.07 -9.86 -19.39
N ALA A 290 -6.33 -10.28 -19.45
CA ALA A 290 -6.71 -11.56 -20.02
C ALA A 290 -6.30 -11.67 -21.49
N THR A 291 -6.53 -10.62 -22.29
CA THR A 291 -6.18 -10.58 -23.71
C THR A 291 -4.68 -10.74 -23.93
N ASN A 292 -3.87 -9.97 -23.19
CA ASN A 292 -2.42 -10.01 -23.29
C ASN A 292 -1.84 -11.37 -22.88
N LEU A 293 -2.44 -12.00 -21.86
CA LEU A 293 -2.00 -13.32 -21.41
C LEU A 293 -2.36 -14.45 -22.37
N GLN A 294 -3.34 -14.27 -23.28
CA GLN A 294 -3.62 -15.28 -24.30
C GLN A 294 -2.50 -15.45 -25.33
N VAL A 295 -1.61 -14.46 -25.45
CA VAL A 295 -0.44 -14.51 -26.36
C VAL A 295 0.63 -15.49 -25.85
N LEU A 296 0.61 -15.84 -24.56
CA LEU A 296 1.58 -16.74 -23.97
C LEU A 296 1.40 -18.19 -24.47
N SER A 297 2.49 -18.98 -24.46
CA SER A 297 2.49 -20.38 -24.90
C SER A 297 1.42 -21.22 -24.18
N ASP A 298 0.76 -22.13 -24.91
CA ASP A 298 -0.14 -23.13 -24.34
C ASP A 298 0.58 -24.12 -23.41
N THR A 299 1.91 -24.26 -23.52
CA THR A 299 2.72 -25.09 -22.61
C THR A 299 2.71 -24.58 -21.16
N LEU A 300 2.42 -23.29 -20.92
CA LEU A 300 2.27 -22.78 -19.56
C LEU A 300 0.98 -23.28 -18.91
N ALA A 301 0.01 -23.77 -19.69
CA ALA A 301 -1.27 -24.27 -19.22
C ALA A 301 -1.29 -25.79 -18.98
N GLU A 302 -0.14 -26.43 -18.77
CA GLU A 302 -0.03 -27.89 -18.57
C GLU A 302 -0.79 -28.42 -17.35
N THR A 303 -1.00 -27.60 -16.32
CA THR A 303 -1.77 -28.00 -15.14
C THR A 303 -3.26 -27.70 -15.34
N ALA A 304 -4.13 -28.51 -14.71
CA ALA A 304 -5.57 -28.31 -14.80
C ALA A 304 -6.01 -26.93 -14.30
N PHE A 305 -5.38 -26.43 -13.23
CA PHE A 305 -5.67 -25.11 -12.66
C PHE A 305 -5.28 -23.98 -13.64
N SER A 306 -4.08 -24.07 -14.22
CA SER A 306 -3.64 -23.13 -15.26
C SER A 306 -4.50 -23.17 -16.53
N THR A 307 -4.93 -24.36 -16.99
CA THR A 307 -5.89 -24.51 -18.10
C THR A 307 -7.22 -23.82 -17.77
N GLU A 308 -7.75 -24.07 -16.58
CA GLU A 308 -9.02 -23.51 -16.14
C GLU A 308 -8.98 -21.97 -16.10
N ILE A 309 -7.94 -21.36 -15.53
CA ILE A 309 -7.78 -19.89 -15.54
C ILE A 309 -7.74 -19.36 -16.97
N ARG A 310 -7.02 -20.04 -17.87
CA ARG A 310 -6.92 -19.62 -19.27
C ARG A 310 -8.26 -19.70 -19.99
N ASP A 311 -9.07 -20.72 -19.71
CA ASP A 311 -10.40 -20.86 -20.28
C ASP A 311 -11.36 -19.79 -19.74
N HIS A 312 -11.29 -19.46 -18.46
CA HIS A 312 -12.03 -18.33 -17.89
C HIS A 312 -11.65 -16.99 -18.56
N HIS A 313 -10.35 -16.75 -18.80
CA HIS A 313 -9.91 -15.58 -19.56
C HIS A 313 -10.50 -15.55 -20.97
N ARG A 314 -10.49 -16.67 -21.71
CA ARG A 314 -11.08 -16.77 -23.06
C ARG A 314 -12.57 -16.49 -23.04
N GLN A 315 -13.30 -17.01 -22.05
CA GLN A 315 -14.73 -16.78 -21.90
C GLN A 315 -15.04 -15.30 -21.63
N MET A 316 -14.29 -14.67 -20.72
CA MET A 316 -14.43 -13.23 -20.44
C MET A 316 -14.16 -12.37 -21.67
N ILE A 317 -13.09 -12.66 -22.43
CA ILE A 317 -12.76 -11.95 -23.68
C ILE A 317 -13.94 -12.05 -24.67
N LYS A 318 -14.46 -13.26 -24.91
CA LYS A 318 -15.60 -13.49 -25.80
C LYS A 318 -16.86 -12.75 -25.34
N LEU A 319 -17.11 -12.68 -24.04
CA LEU A 319 -18.25 -11.95 -23.48
C LEU A 319 -18.14 -10.45 -23.76
N VAL A 320 -16.99 -9.84 -23.45
CA VAL A 320 -16.75 -8.41 -23.64
C VAL A 320 -16.81 -8.05 -25.13
N GLN A 321 -16.23 -8.87 -26.00
CA GLN A 321 -16.30 -8.66 -27.46
C GLN A 321 -17.74 -8.66 -27.98
N LYS A 322 -18.58 -9.59 -27.52
CA LYS A 322 -20.01 -9.61 -27.89
C LYS A 322 -20.77 -8.37 -27.42
N LEU A 323 -20.44 -7.84 -26.24
CA LEU A 323 -21.04 -6.61 -25.74
C LEU A 323 -20.67 -5.42 -26.61
N ILE A 324 -19.39 -5.32 -27.02
CA ILE A 324 -18.90 -4.26 -27.92
C ILE A 324 -19.57 -4.36 -29.30
N GLU A 325 -19.71 -5.57 -29.85
CA GLU A 325 -20.36 -5.80 -31.16
C GLU A 325 -21.85 -5.41 -31.16
N HIS A 326 -22.55 -5.61 -30.05
CA HIS A 326 -23.98 -5.30 -29.93
C HIS A 326 -24.25 -3.79 -29.90
N GLU A 327 -23.35 -2.98 -29.33
CA GLU A 327 -23.50 -1.51 -29.33
C GLU A 327 -23.29 -0.89 -30.71
N ILE A 328 -22.45 -1.51 -31.55
CA ILE A 328 -22.08 -0.98 -32.86
C ILE A 328 -23.16 -1.26 -33.91
N THR A 329 -24.04 -2.25 -33.70
CA THR A 329 -25.12 -2.55 -34.64
C THR A 329 -26.10 -1.38 -34.64
N PRO A 330 -26.06 -0.47 -35.63
CA PRO A 330 -26.90 0.72 -35.59
C PRO A 330 -28.32 0.24 -35.67
N THR A 331 -29.13 0.61 -34.68
CA THR A 331 -30.58 0.45 -34.73
C THR A 331 -31.01 0.98 -36.08
N GLN A 332 -31.40 0.08 -36.99
CA GLN A 332 -31.76 0.46 -38.35
C GLN A 332 -32.76 1.61 -38.21
N PRO A 333 -32.55 2.74 -38.90
CA PRO A 333 -33.47 3.86 -38.80
C PRO A 333 -34.85 3.32 -39.14
N ALA A 334 -35.72 3.30 -38.14
CA ALA A 334 -37.09 2.83 -38.28
C ALA A 334 -37.63 3.46 -39.55
N GLU A 335 -38.00 2.61 -40.52
CA GLU A 335 -38.50 3.03 -41.82
C GLU A 335 -39.51 4.15 -41.61
N ARG A 336 -39.16 5.35 -42.09
CA ARG A 336 -40.05 6.49 -42.16
C ARG A 336 -41.32 6.03 -42.85
N ARG A 337 -42.39 5.83 -42.07
CA ARG A 337 -43.75 5.85 -42.62
C ARG A 337 -43.96 7.18 -43.32
N ALA A 338 -44.52 7.08 -44.51
CA ALA A 338 -44.76 8.15 -45.46
C ALA A 338 -45.54 9.34 -44.86
N PRO A 339 -45.38 10.55 -45.42
CA PRO A 339 -45.96 11.79 -44.91
C PRO A 339 -47.45 11.89 -45.26
N GLY A 340 -48.27 12.24 -44.26
CA GLY A 340 -49.67 12.56 -44.51
C GLY A 340 -50.47 12.86 -43.24
N ALA A 341 -50.26 14.04 -42.66
CA ALA A 341 -51.30 14.92 -42.09
C ALA A 341 -50.63 16.06 -41.33
N VAL A 342 -50.99 17.27 -41.71
CA VAL A 342 -50.59 18.54 -41.12
C VAL A 342 -51.35 18.72 -39.81
N GLU A 343 -50.67 19.04 -38.72
CA GLU A 343 -51.26 19.84 -37.64
C GLU A 343 -50.17 20.62 -36.92
N GLU A 344 -50.32 21.95 -36.97
CA GLU A 344 -49.51 22.95 -36.28
C GLU A 344 -49.67 22.81 -34.76
N GLN A 345 -48.55 22.87 -34.03
CA GLN A 345 -48.55 23.49 -32.70
C GLN A 345 -47.14 23.91 -32.28
N ASP A 346 -46.99 25.23 -32.11
CA ASP A 346 -45.86 25.90 -31.49
C ASP A 346 -45.69 25.48 -30.02
N GLY A 347 -44.46 25.09 -29.66
CA GLY A 347 -44.06 24.84 -28.28
C GLY A 347 -42.54 24.93 -28.11
N PRO A 348 -42.03 25.49 -27.00
CA PRO A 348 -40.64 25.91 -26.87
C PRO A 348 -39.69 24.71 -26.68
N ILE A 349 -38.53 24.83 -27.33
CA ILE A 349 -37.44 23.85 -27.37
C ILE A 349 -36.91 23.59 -25.95
N SER A 350 -37.18 22.40 -25.42
CA SER A 350 -36.56 21.89 -24.20
C SER A 350 -35.33 21.06 -24.58
N ILE A 351 -34.15 21.59 -24.27
CA ILE A 351 -32.86 20.92 -24.46
C ILE A 351 -32.82 19.72 -23.50
N THR A 352 -32.98 18.53 -24.07
CA THR A 352 -33.03 17.29 -23.28
C THR A 352 -31.62 16.80 -23.01
N THR A 353 -31.30 16.74 -21.72
CA THR A 353 -30.09 16.21 -21.09
C THR A 353 -29.80 14.78 -21.55
N ALA A 354 -28.51 14.48 -21.79
CA ALA A 354 -28.04 13.15 -22.14
C ALA A 354 -28.55 12.08 -21.15
N GLN A 355 -29.27 11.08 -21.66
CA GLN A 355 -29.73 9.96 -20.84
C GLN A 355 -28.54 9.06 -20.44
N PRO A 356 -28.45 8.63 -19.17
CA PRO A 356 -27.46 7.63 -18.75
C PRO A 356 -27.76 6.27 -19.39
N LEU A 357 -26.70 5.51 -19.69
CA LEU A 357 -26.77 4.14 -20.22
C LEU A 357 -27.79 3.28 -19.45
N PRO A 358 -28.57 2.41 -20.11
CA PRO A 358 -29.61 1.65 -19.46
C PRO A 358 -29.02 0.54 -18.56
N THR A 359 -29.24 0.68 -17.26
CA THR A 359 -29.01 -0.33 -16.20
C THR A 359 -29.66 -1.71 -16.48
N ALA A 360 -30.55 -1.79 -17.48
CA ALA A 360 -31.26 -3.01 -17.89
C ALA A 360 -30.35 -4.12 -18.47
N LEU A 361 -29.14 -3.80 -18.95
CA LEU A 361 -28.23 -4.80 -19.54
C LEU A 361 -27.49 -5.65 -18.49
N MET A 362 -27.30 -5.14 -17.26
CA MET A 362 -26.72 -5.93 -16.15
C MET A 362 -27.68 -6.99 -15.62
N ILE A 363 -29.00 -6.77 -15.71
CA ILE A 363 -30.02 -7.69 -15.15
C ILE A 363 -30.17 -8.95 -16.03
N ASN A 364 -29.98 -8.85 -17.35
CA ASN A 364 -30.15 -9.98 -18.26
C ASN A 364 -28.95 -10.96 -18.31
N LEU A 365 -27.82 -10.63 -17.68
CA LEU A 365 -26.71 -11.58 -17.55
C LEU A 365 -26.95 -12.67 -16.48
N HIS A 366 -27.91 -12.46 -15.57
CA HIS A 366 -28.23 -13.39 -14.47
C HIS A 366 -29.27 -14.47 -14.82
N ALA A 367 -29.83 -14.46 -16.03
CA ALA A 367 -30.88 -15.41 -16.44
C ALA A 367 -30.37 -16.71 -17.09
N ARG A 368 -29.06 -16.95 -17.10
CA ARG A 368 -28.49 -18.29 -17.40
C ARG A 368 -28.49 -19.10 -16.10
N GLU A 369 -28.97 -20.35 -16.17
CA GLU A 369 -29.00 -21.33 -15.07
C GLU A 369 -27.83 -21.11 -14.10
N ALA A 370 -28.10 -20.42 -12.99
CA ALA A 370 -27.10 -20.19 -11.98
C ALA A 370 -26.72 -21.59 -11.47
N ILE A 371 -25.46 -21.98 -11.68
CA ILE A 371 -24.89 -23.13 -10.99
C ILE A 371 -24.88 -22.73 -9.52
N VAL A 372 -25.95 -23.10 -8.81
CA VAL A 372 -26.10 -22.84 -7.39
C VAL A 372 -25.22 -23.86 -6.70
N ASP A 373 -24.02 -23.42 -6.33
CA ASP A 373 -23.13 -24.23 -5.51
C ASP A 373 -23.76 -24.36 -4.13
N ALA A 374 -23.74 -25.57 -3.58
CA ALA A 374 -24.33 -25.85 -2.28
C ALA A 374 -23.20 -25.96 -1.25
N CYS A 375 -23.42 -25.42 -0.06
CA CYS A 375 -22.46 -25.58 1.03
C CYS A 375 -22.23 -27.06 1.34
N ASP A 376 -21.01 -27.56 1.25
CA ASP A 376 -20.69 -28.97 1.52
C ASP A 376 -21.11 -29.45 2.93
N PHE A 377 -21.23 -28.53 3.90
CA PHE A 377 -21.64 -28.86 5.27
C PHE A 377 -23.15 -28.97 5.47
N CYS A 378 -23.94 -28.09 4.87
CA CYS A 378 -25.39 -28.01 5.14
C CYS A 378 -26.27 -28.08 3.90
N SER A 379 -25.66 -28.22 2.72
CA SER A 379 -26.30 -28.24 1.40
C SER A 379 -27.16 -27.01 1.09
N ALA A 380 -27.04 -25.95 1.91
CA ALA A 380 -27.72 -24.69 1.64
C ALA A 380 -27.15 -24.09 0.35
N PRO A 381 -28.01 -23.61 -0.56
CA PRO A 381 -27.55 -22.92 -1.76
C PRO A 381 -26.74 -21.70 -1.32
N ILE A 382 -25.50 -21.59 -1.80
CA ILE A 382 -24.66 -20.43 -1.56
C ILE A 382 -25.06 -19.38 -2.60
N PRO A 383 -25.72 -18.29 -2.21
CA PRO A 383 -26.06 -17.24 -3.14
C PRO A 383 -24.78 -16.47 -3.46
N PHE A 384 -24.08 -16.86 -4.52
CA PHE A 384 -23.01 -16.06 -5.11
C PHE A 384 -23.62 -14.88 -5.87
N VAL A 385 -24.23 -13.96 -5.14
CA VAL A 385 -24.84 -12.75 -5.72
C VAL A 385 -23.76 -11.77 -6.17
N ASP A 386 -22.60 -11.78 -5.49
CA ASP A 386 -21.37 -11.13 -5.96
C ASP A 386 -20.10 -11.86 -5.45
N LEU A 387 -18.94 -11.47 -5.99
CA LEU A 387 -17.65 -12.03 -5.55
C LEU A 387 -17.27 -11.67 -4.10
N LYS A 388 -17.85 -10.60 -3.52
CA LYS A 388 -17.61 -10.17 -2.14
C LYS A 388 -18.32 -11.08 -1.13
N THR A 389 -19.53 -11.54 -1.47
CA THR A 389 -20.30 -12.50 -0.69
C THR A 389 -19.67 -13.89 -0.81
N ALA A 390 -19.18 -14.28 -1.99
CA ALA A 390 -18.42 -15.51 -2.19
C ALA A 390 -17.14 -15.60 -1.33
N SER A 391 -16.42 -14.48 -1.16
CA SER A 391 -15.15 -14.45 -0.42
C SER A 391 -15.33 -14.54 1.11
N SER A 392 -16.53 -14.21 1.63
CA SER A 392 -16.83 -14.34 3.06
C SER A 392 -16.90 -15.79 3.58
N ILE A 393 -16.92 -16.77 2.67
CA ILE A 393 -17.06 -18.20 2.99
C ILE A 393 -15.69 -18.94 2.98
N GLN A 394 -14.60 -18.23 2.68
CA GLN A 394 -13.30 -18.88 2.53
C GLN A 394 -12.59 -19.11 3.87
N ALA A 395 -11.97 -20.28 4.00
CA ALA A 395 -11.13 -20.60 5.15
C ALA A 395 -9.94 -19.61 5.26
N PRO A 396 -9.50 -19.27 6.49
CA PRO A 396 -8.31 -18.46 6.70
C PRO A 396 -7.11 -18.97 5.90
N GLY A 397 -6.36 -18.05 5.27
CA GLY A 397 -5.16 -18.38 4.48
C GLY A 397 -5.40 -18.61 2.98
N ILE A 398 -6.64 -18.64 2.50
CA ILE A 398 -6.94 -18.79 1.05
C ILE A 398 -6.86 -17.46 0.31
N THR A 399 -7.31 -16.36 0.91
CA THR A 399 -7.35 -15.03 0.26
C THR A 399 -6.68 -13.95 1.09
N LYS A 400 -6.14 -12.97 0.35
CA LYS A 400 -5.65 -11.67 0.80
C LYS A 400 -6.55 -10.59 0.22
N TYR A 401 -6.49 -9.39 0.77
CA TYR A 401 -7.27 -8.24 0.33
C TYR A 401 -6.36 -7.08 -0.03
N CYS A 402 -6.70 -6.32 -1.06
CA CYS A 402 -6.00 -5.07 -1.32
C CYS A 402 -6.30 -4.06 -0.20
N GLY A 403 -5.27 -3.47 0.42
CA GLY A 403 -5.42 -2.46 1.48
C GLY A 403 -6.01 -1.13 1.02
N ILE A 404 -6.23 -0.93 -0.28
CA ILE A 404 -6.83 0.28 -0.85
C ILE A 404 -8.28 0.03 -1.27
N CYS A 405 -8.49 -0.89 -2.23
CA CYS A 405 -9.81 -1.10 -2.84
C CYS A 405 -10.54 -2.35 -2.34
N SER A 406 -9.96 -3.06 -1.35
CA SER A 406 -10.50 -4.28 -0.73
C SER A 406 -10.83 -5.41 -1.70
N THR A 407 -10.23 -5.41 -2.90
CA THR A 407 -10.38 -6.50 -3.87
C THR A 407 -9.75 -7.78 -3.29
N PRO A 408 -10.49 -8.90 -3.25
CA PRO A 408 -9.94 -10.17 -2.81
C PRO A 408 -8.97 -10.75 -3.85
N PHE A 409 -7.95 -11.44 -3.38
CA PHE A 409 -6.90 -12.04 -4.20
C PHE A 409 -6.47 -13.37 -3.58
N PHE A 410 -6.23 -14.41 -4.37
CA PHE A 410 -5.78 -15.70 -3.82
C PHE A 410 -4.38 -15.60 -3.22
N ASN A 411 -4.17 -16.25 -2.08
CA ASN A 411 -2.85 -16.38 -1.46
C ASN A 411 -1.93 -17.22 -2.36
N GLU A 412 -0.67 -16.80 -2.49
CA GLU A 412 0.34 -17.46 -3.31
C GLU A 412 0.56 -18.92 -2.87
N GLU A 413 0.48 -19.20 -1.56
CA GLU A 413 0.60 -20.56 -1.02
C GLU A 413 -0.53 -21.47 -1.48
N PHE A 414 -1.76 -20.94 -1.54
CA PHE A 414 -2.92 -21.67 -2.04
C PHE A 414 -2.76 -21.98 -3.53
N VAL A 415 -2.35 -20.99 -4.33
CA VAL A 415 -2.06 -21.17 -5.76
C VAL A 415 -0.97 -22.22 -5.97
N ALA A 416 0.11 -22.16 -5.20
CA ALA A 416 1.18 -23.16 -5.27
C ALA A 416 0.67 -24.57 -4.93
N ALA A 417 -0.19 -24.71 -3.92
CA ALA A 417 -0.79 -26.00 -3.57
C ALA A 417 -1.68 -26.56 -4.69
N GLN A 418 -2.51 -25.72 -5.34
CA GLN A 418 -3.36 -26.12 -6.47
C GLN A 418 -2.53 -26.61 -7.67
N GLU A 419 -1.39 -25.96 -7.92
CA GLU A 419 -0.47 -26.36 -8.97
C GLU A 419 0.26 -27.69 -8.67
N MET A 420 0.45 -28.05 -7.40
CA MET A 420 1.14 -29.29 -6.99
C MET A 420 0.24 -30.54 -6.97
N GLN A 421 -1.05 -30.42 -6.71
CA GLN A 421 -1.93 -31.55 -6.37
C GLN A 421 -2.13 -32.59 -7.51
N LYS A 422 -1.75 -32.28 -8.75
CA LYS A 422 -2.04 -33.12 -9.92
C LYS A 422 -0.84 -33.65 -10.70
N LEU A 423 0.38 -33.48 -10.21
CA LEU A 423 1.47 -34.28 -10.77
C LEU A 423 1.13 -35.74 -10.49
N PRO A 424 0.88 -36.58 -11.51
CA PRO A 424 0.57 -37.98 -11.29
C PRO A 424 1.67 -38.50 -10.41
N ARG A 425 1.32 -38.96 -9.20
CA ARG A 425 2.28 -39.57 -8.30
C ARG A 425 2.94 -40.66 -9.12
N VAL A 426 4.14 -40.38 -9.63
CA VAL A 426 4.91 -41.33 -10.40
C VAL A 426 5.02 -42.47 -9.44
N ALA A 427 4.23 -43.52 -9.70
CA ALA A 427 4.11 -44.64 -8.79
C ALA A 427 5.54 -45.11 -8.65
N LYS A 428 6.16 -44.79 -7.50
CA LYS A 428 7.47 -45.31 -7.16
C LYS A 428 7.23 -46.80 -7.26
N ARG A 429 7.70 -47.39 -8.36
CA ARG A 429 7.74 -48.83 -8.54
C ARG A 429 8.44 -49.28 -7.27
N GLN A 430 7.65 -49.84 -6.35
CA GLN A 430 8.20 -50.46 -5.17
C GLN A 430 9.14 -51.52 -5.74
N GLY A 431 10.42 -51.23 -5.66
CA GLY A 431 11.44 -52.25 -5.75
C GLY A 431 11.01 -53.29 -4.73
N LYS A 432 10.69 -54.46 -5.27
CA LYS A 432 10.32 -55.66 -4.53
C LYS A 432 11.55 -56.06 -3.72
N GLU A 433 11.77 -55.38 -2.59
CA GLU A 433 12.71 -55.83 -1.59
C GLU A 433 12.09 -57.02 -0.87
N THR A 434 12.93 -58.04 -0.82
CA THR A 434 12.67 -59.41 -0.47
C THR A 434 12.36 -59.52 1.02
N GLU A 435 11.37 -60.34 1.33
CA GLU A 435 10.87 -60.63 2.67
C GLU A 435 12.01 -61.03 3.64
N GLY A 436 12.19 -60.21 4.68
CA GLY A 436 13.02 -60.47 5.84
C GLY A 436 12.16 -60.42 7.10
N ASN A 437 11.68 -61.60 7.48
CA ASN A 437 10.80 -61.89 8.60
C ASN A 437 11.45 -61.53 9.96
N SER A 438 10.86 -60.64 10.77
CA SER A 438 11.01 -60.69 12.22
C SER A 438 9.93 -59.88 12.95
N SER A 439 9.07 -60.63 13.63
CA SER A 439 8.14 -60.19 14.68
C SER A 439 8.86 -59.65 15.91
N ILE A 440 8.28 -58.62 16.55
CA ILE A 440 8.26 -58.19 17.97
C ILE A 440 7.73 -56.74 17.88
N GLY A 441 6.54 -56.32 18.30
CA GLY A 441 5.84 -56.58 19.56
C GLY A 441 6.13 -55.44 20.53
N HIS A 442 5.34 -54.35 20.53
CA HIS A 442 5.06 -53.55 21.74
C HIS A 442 3.99 -52.46 21.51
N ASP A 443 2.91 -52.58 22.29
CA ASP A 443 1.88 -51.57 22.52
C ASP A 443 2.42 -50.37 23.31
N ILE A 444 2.11 -49.14 22.87
CA ILE A 444 2.02 -47.96 23.75
C ILE A 444 0.84 -47.09 23.30
N ALA A 445 -0.16 -47.00 24.18
CA ALA A 445 -1.31 -46.13 24.07
C ALA A 445 -0.93 -44.66 24.34
N GLY A 446 -1.46 -43.74 23.52
CA GLY A 446 -1.42 -42.30 23.74
C GLY A 446 -2.82 -41.75 24.05
N PRO A 447 -2.99 -40.80 24.98
CA PRO A 447 -4.30 -40.38 25.47
C PRO A 447 -4.96 -39.32 24.59
N GLN A 448 -6.28 -39.46 24.42
CA GLN A 448 -7.18 -38.45 23.89
C GLN A 448 -7.42 -37.35 24.94
N SER A 449 -7.13 -36.09 24.61
CA SER A 449 -7.56 -34.93 25.38
C SER A 449 -8.86 -34.36 24.81
N ASN A 450 -9.96 -34.58 25.52
CA ASN A 450 -11.20 -33.81 25.36
C ASN A 450 -11.03 -32.45 26.05
N GLY A 451 -11.25 -31.37 25.31
CA GLY A 451 -11.28 -29.99 25.82
C GLY A 451 -12.58 -29.33 25.41
N ASP A 452 -13.59 -29.52 26.25
CA ASP A 452 -14.91 -28.89 26.22
C ASP A 452 -14.77 -27.46 26.78
N ASN A 453 -15.17 -26.44 26.01
CA ASN A 453 -15.15 -25.04 26.47
C ASN A 453 -16.50 -24.38 26.16
N THR A 454 -17.36 -24.38 27.17
CA THR A 454 -18.60 -23.59 27.22
C THR A 454 -18.29 -22.20 27.75
N TYR A 455 -18.49 -21.17 26.92
CA TYR A 455 -18.56 -19.78 27.38
C TYR A 455 -19.99 -19.45 27.77
N ARG A 456 -20.20 -19.07 29.03
CA ARG A 456 -21.45 -18.56 29.58
C ARG A 456 -21.29 -17.07 29.86
N ALA A 457 -22.25 -16.30 29.36
CA ALA A 457 -22.39 -14.86 29.51
C ALA A 457 -22.96 -14.47 30.88
N ASP A 458 -23.05 -13.14 31.09
CA ASP A 458 -23.81 -12.39 32.12
C ASP A 458 -23.04 -12.14 33.44
N ALA A 459 -23.08 -10.99 34.12
CA ALA A 459 -23.81 -9.72 33.96
C ALA A 459 -23.18 -8.64 34.86
N GLU A 460 -23.70 -7.42 34.69
CA GLU A 460 -23.46 -6.14 35.37
C GLU A 460 -23.59 -6.15 36.92
N GLY A 461 -23.00 -5.14 37.57
CA GLY A 461 -23.34 -4.71 38.93
C GLY A 461 -22.26 -3.84 39.59
N GLY A 462 -22.59 -2.60 39.96
CA GLY A 462 -21.63 -1.60 40.48
C GLY A 462 -21.77 -1.21 41.97
N ILE A 463 -20.69 -0.55 42.46
CA ILE A 463 -20.56 0.53 43.49
C ILE A 463 -20.98 0.19 44.96
N PRO A 464 -20.44 0.81 46.07
CA PRO A 464 -19.30 1.74 46.31
C PRO A 464 -18.29 1.36 47.45
N ALA A 465 -17.21 2.16 47.51
CA ALA A 465 -16.43 2.72 48.65
C ALA A 465 -16.36 2.01 50.03
N GLU A 466 -15.13 1.86 50.57
CA GLU A 466 -14.57 2.72 51.64
C GLU A 466 -13.17 2.24 52.11
N ASP A 467 -12.46 3.20 52.70
CA ASP A 467 -11.14 3.20 53.33
C ASP A 467 -10.67 1.92 54.03
N THR A 468 -9.39 1.56 53.85
CA THR A 468 -8.54 1.19 55.01
C THR A 468 -7.03 1.34 54.76
N ALA A 469 -6.44 2.15 55.63
CA ALA A 469 -5.07 2.23 56.13
C ALA A 469 -3.96 1.28 55.61
N LEU A 470 -2.84 1.94 55.28
CA LEU A 470 -1.42 1.57 55.43
C LEU A 470 -1.08 0.23 56.13
N PRO A 471 -0.04 -0.44 55.61
CA PRO A 471 1.12 -0.65 56.46
C PRO A 471 2.44 -0.22 55.81
N LYS A 472 3.33 0.28 56.67
CA LYS A 472 4.76 0.48 56.43
C LYS A 472 5.43 -0.88 56.28
N ASP A 473 6.41 -0.98 55.39
CA ASP A 473 7.49 -1.96 55.49
C ASP A 473 8.79 -1.41 54.87
N PRO A 474 9.96 -1.97 55.26
CA PRO A 474 11.22 -1.24 55.35
C PRO A 474 12.17 -1.45 54.16
N GLU A 475 13.20 -0.60 54.15
CA GLU A 475 14.41 -0.64 53.31
C GLU A 475 15.10 -2.01 53.28
N GLN A 476 15.28 -2.59 52.08
CA GLN A 476 16.35 -3.53 51.68
C GLN A 476 16.50 -3.41 50.15
N ASN A 477 17.52 -2.78 49.56
CA ASN A 477 18.92 -3.19 49.41
C ASN A 477 19.12 -4.67 49.06
N MET A 478 19.49 -4.95 47.79
CA MET A 478 20.07 -6.15 47.14
C MET A 478 19.47 -6.23 45.73
N GLY A 479 20.15 -6.52 44.63
CA GLY A 479 21.50 -6.96 44.36
C GLY A 479 21.53 -7.30 42.86
N THR A 480 22.57 -6.87 42.17
CA THR A 480 22.85 -7.15 40.77
C THR A 480 23.10 -8.65 40.56
N GLY A 481 22.06 -9.39 40.14
CA GLY A 481 22.14 -10.80 39.76
C GLY A 481 22.22 -10.97 38.25
N CYS A 482 23.43 -10.97 37.70
CA CYS A 482 23.71 -11.39 36.32
C CYS A 482 23.65 -12.93 36.26
N HIS A 483 22.52 -13.47 35.81
CA HIS A 483 22.40 -14.89 35.47
C HIS A 483 23.14 -15.16 34.16
N LYS A 484 24.26 -15.88 34.26
CA LYS A 484 24.88 -16.60 33.16
C LYS A 484 24.01 -17.81 32.85
N GLU A 485 23.29 -17.78 31.74
CA GLU A 485 22.67 -18.98 31.18
C GLU A 485 23.77 -19.87 30.60
N ALA A 486 23.89 -21.07 31.18
CA ALA A 486 24.72 -22.14 30.68
C ALA A 486 24.08 -22.72 29.42
N GLY A 487 24.87 -22.82 28.36
CA GLY A 487 24.48 -23.33 27.05
C GLY A 487 23.92 -24.75 27.13
N ARG A 488 22.71 -24.89 26.61
CA ARG A 488 22.10 -26.17 26.27
C ARG A 488 22.35 -26.37 24.77
N GLU A 489 23.34 -27.18 24.45
CA GLU A 489 23.59 -27.64 23.08
C GLU A 489 22.36 -28.44 22.62
N GLY A 490 21.53 -27.80 21.81
CA GLY A 490 20.44 -28.46 21.10
C GLY A 490 20.99 -29.33 19.97
N PRO A 491 20.28 -30.39 19.58
CA PRO A 491 20.71 -31.25 18.48
C PRO A 491 20.84 -30.41 17.22
N GLU A 492 21.97 -30.56 16.53
CA GLU A 492 22.24 -29.96 15.24
C GLU A 492 21.08 -30.29 14.29
N ASP A 493 20.25 -29.28 14.02
CA ASP A 493 19.30 -29.31 12.91
C ASP A 493 20.12 -29.48 11.64
N VAL A 494 20.20 -30.73 11.17
CA VAL A 494 20.61 -31.06 9.82
C VAL A 494 19.58 -30.41 8.91
N MET A 495 19.80 -29.14 8.58
CA MET A 495 19.17 -28.46 7.48
C MET A 495 19.56 -29.21 6.21
N VAL A 496 18.80 -30.27 5.91
CA VAL A 496 18.71 -30.81 4.57
C VAL A 496 18.36 -29.60 3.72
N GLU A 497 19.33 -29.10 2.95
CA GLU A 497 19.05 -28.26 1.80
C GLU A 497 18.10 -29.09 0.93
N GLU A 498 16.80 -28.96 1.18
CA GLU A 498 15.79 -29.28 0.19
C GLU A 498 16.20 -28.46 -1.02
N GLU A 499 16.87 -29.10 -1.97
CA GLU A 499 16.90 -28.68 -3.35
C GLU A 499 15.45 -28.35 -3.68
N ARG A 500 15.12 -27.06 -3.59
CA ARG A 500 13.82 -26.52 -3.97
C ARG A 500 13.72 -26.81 -5.45
N ARG A 501 13.22 -28.00 -5.78
CA ARG A 501 12.97 -28.44 -7.14
C ARG A 501 12.27 -27.28 -7.80
N GLN A 502 12.95 -26.65 -8.74
CA GLN A 502 12.41 -25.48 -9.41
C GLN A 502 11.15 -25.96 -10.11
N LEU A 503 10.00 -25.69 -9.50
CA LEU A 503 8.72 -26.10 -10.04
C LEU A 503 8.60 -25.49 -11.44
N PRO A 504 8.08 -26.25 -12.41
CA PRO A 504 7.86 -25.74 -13.75
C PRO A 504 7.07 -24.43 -13.69
N VAL A 505 7.34 -23.58 -14.65
CA VAL A 505 6.71 -22.27 -14.76
C VAL A 505 5.33 -22.50 -15.37
N THR A 506 4.28 -22.34 -14.57
CA THR A 506 2.90 -22.51 -15.04
C THR A 506 2.24 -21.15 -15.21
N PHE A 507 1.13 -21.13 -15.95
CA PHE A 507 0.38 -19.92 -16.28
C PHE A 507 -0.12 -19.23 -15.01
N ALA A 508 -0.69 -20.00 -14.07
CA ALA A 508 -1.11 -19.47 -12.78
C ALA A 508 0.08 -18.87 -12.03
N LYS A 509 1.17 -19.62 -11.87
CA LYS A 509 2.36 -19.14 -11.17
C LYS A 509 2.88 -17.83 -11.76
N LEU A 510 2.96 -17.72 -13.08
CA LEU A 510 3.38 -16.50 -13.76
C LEU A 510 2.41 -15.34 -13.51
N LEU A 511 1.10 -15.57 -13.63
CA LEU A 511 0.06 -14.57 -13.37
C LEU A 511 0.14 -14.03 -11.94
N PHE A 512 0.22 -14.93 -10.95
CA PHE A 512 0.26 -14.53 -9.54
C PHE A 512 1.57 -13.84 -9.17
N LEU A 513 2.71 -14.26 -9.72
CA LEU A 513 3.99 -13.54 -9.57
C LEU A 513 3.97 -12.16 -10.25
N ALA A 514 3.23 -11.99 -11.35
CA ALA A 514 3.07 -10.70 -12.02
C ALA A 514 2.17 -9.74 -11.23
N CYS A 515 1.23 -10.28 -10.46
CA CYS A 515 0.31 -9.54 -9.60
C CYS A 515 0.86 -9.43 -8.16
N ASP A 516 2.07 -8.92 -7.97
CA ASP A 516 2.66 -8.65 -6.65
C ASP A 516 2.05 -7.42 -5.94
N ALA A 517 1.18 -6.69 -6.65
CA ALA A 517 0.32 -5.64 -6.13
C ALA A 517 -1.07 -5.74 -6.80
N CYS A 518 -2.05 -5.03 -6.23
CA CYS A 518 -3.40 -5.03 -6.79
C CYS A 518 -3.42 -4.52 -8.23
N ILE A 519 -3.97 -5.33 -9.14
CA ILE A 519 -4.05 -5.00 -10.56
C ILE A 519 -4.89 -3.75 -10.83
N TYR A 520 -5.85 -3.43 -9.95
CA TYR A 520 -6.79 -2.32 -10.13
C TYR A 520 -6.27 -0.99 -9.62
N CYS A 521 -5.65 -0.93 -8.44
CA CYS A 521 -5.22 0.32 -7.83
C CYS A 521 -3.72 0.37 -7.48
N GLY A 522 -2.99 -0.73 -7.62
CA GLY A 522 -1.59 -0.84 -7.22
C GLY A 522 -1.33 -0.93 -5.72
N GLY A 523 -2.38 -1.01 -4.89
CA GLY A 523 -2.24 -1.19 -3.45
C GLY A 523 -1.68 -2.57 -3.07
N LYS A 524 -0.97 -2.62 -1.94
CA LYS A 524 -0.45 -3.87 -1.37
C LYS A 524 -1.58 -4.77 -0.88
N PHE A 525 -1.34 -6.08 -0.97
CA PHE A 525 -2.22 -7.07 -0.38
C PHE A 525 -1.91 -7.25 1.12
N VAL A 526 -2.96 -7.37 1.93
CA VAL A 526 -2.92 -7.63 3.38
C VAL A 526 -3.79 -8.86 3.68
N GLY A 527 -3.38 -9.68 4.65
CA GLY A 527 -4.05 -10.94 4.97
C GLY A 527 -3.05 -12.05 5.22
#